data_AF-A0A9P8TIF9-F1
#
_entry.id   AF-A0A9P8TIF9-F1
#
_cell.length_a   1.000
_cell.length_b   1.000
_cell.length_c   1.000
_cell.angle_alpha   90.00
_cell.angle_beta   90.00
_cell.angle_gamma   90.00
#
_symmetry.space_group_name_H-M   'P 1'
#
loop_
_entity.id
_entity.type
_entity.pdbx_description
1 polymer ?
#
loop_
_entity_poly.entity_id
_entity_poly.type
_entity_poly.pdbx_seq_one_letter_code
_entity_poly.pdbx_strand_id
1 'polypeptide(L)' 'MIPFEGLLPIVSRLHSNDGKKVRYNLDRFDRQMMERDFRLTGKFREQIDNAVAPESFKTNSAWKLEKSSWFRE' A
#
# COMPACT_ATOMS: atom_id res chain seq x y z
N MET A 1 28.73 0.87 11.45
CA MET A 1 28.74 1.24 10.02
C MET A 1 28.05 0.11 9.26
N ILE A 2 26.97 0.39 8.52
CA ILE A 2 26.24 -0.64 7.76
C ILE A 2 27.11 -1.02 6.54
N PRO A 3 27.41 -2.30 6.29
CA PRO A 3 28.19 -2.72 5.13
C PRO A 3 27.47 -2.39 3.81
N PHE A 4 28.23 -2.11 2.74
CA PHE A 4 27.72 -1.69 1.43
C PHE A 4 26.64 -2.63 0.84
N GLU A 5 26.79 -3.94 1.07
CA GLU A 5 25.82 -5.00 0.75
C GLU A 5 24.42 -4.74 1.35
N GLY A 6 24.35 -4.15 2.55
CA GLY A 6 23.10 -3.85 3.23
C GLY A 6 22.43 -2.56 2.76
N LEU A 7 23.16 -1.66 2.10
CA LEU A 7 22.69 -0.35 1.70
C LEU A 7 21.73 -0.43 0.50
N LEU A 8 22.10 -1.19 -0.53
CA LEU A 8 21.33 -1.34 -1.76
C LEU A 8 19.87 -1.76 -1.54
N PRO A 9 19.57 -2.82 -0.76
CA PRO A 9 18.18 -3.21 -0.51
C PRO A 9 17.42 -2.17 0.35
N ILE A 10 18.10 -1.38 1.18
CA ILE A 10 17.48 -0.29 1.93
C ILE A 10 17.09 0.85 0.98
N VAL A 11 18.01 1.28 0.11
CA VAL A 11 17.79 2.35 -0.87
C VAL A 11 16.70 1.97 -1.87
N SER A 12 16.74 0.74 -2.39
CA SER A 12 15.70 0.21 -3.27
C SER A 12 14.31 0.29 -2.61
N ARG A 13 14.18 -0.20 -1.37
CA ARG A 13 12.92 -0.14 -0.62
C ARG A 13 12.46 1.28 -0.30
N LEU A 14 13.37 2.22 -0.07
CA LEU A 14 13.03 3.62 0.12
C LEU A 14 12.49 4.23 -1.18
N HIS A 15 13.16 3.99 -2.31
CA HIS A 15 12.71 4.48 -3.61
C HIS A 15 11.34 3.92 -4.01
N SER A 16 11.09 2.62 -3.79
CA SER A 16 9.78 2.03 -4.07
C SER A 16 8.64 2.53 -3.16
N ASN A 17 8.97 3.20 -2.05
CA ASN A 17 8.00 3.72 -1.09
C ASN A 17 7.98 5.26 -1.07
N ASP A 18 8.35 5.92 -2.17
CA ASP A 18 8.37 7.37 -2.29
C ASP A 18 9.22 8.06 -1.19
N GLY A 19 10.34 7.43 -0.83
CA GLY A 19 11.24 7.91 0.23
C GLY A 19 10.77 7.61 1.65
N LYS A 20 9.61 6.96 1.83
CA LYS A 20 9.09 6.59 3.14
C LYS A 20 9.67 5.25 3.60
N LYS A 21 9.87 5.13 4.91
CA LYS A 21 10.32 3.87 5.52
C LYS A 21 9.31 2.75 5.29
N VAL A 22 9.82 1.53 5.17
CA VAL A 22 9.00 0.31 5.09
C VAL A 22 8.26 0.11 6.40
N ARG A 23 7.00 -0.30 6.34
CA ARG A 23 6.23 -0.73 7.51
C ARG A 23 6.41 -2.22 7.73
N TYR A 24 6.57 -2.61 8.99
CA TYR A 24 6.70 -3.99 9.43
C TYR A 24 5.51 -4.34 10.33
N ASN A 25 5.22 -5.64 10.50
CA ASN A 25 4.15 -6.14 11.38
C ASN A 25 2.76 -5.56 11.09
N LEU A 26 2.42 -5.41 9.80
CA LEU A 26 1.12 -4.93 9.37
C LEU A 26 0.04 -5.94 9.79
N ASP A 27 -0.98 -5.47 10.49
CA ASP A 27 -2.15 -6.27 10.82
C ASP A 27 -3.20 -6.26 9.68
N ARG A 28 -4.39 -6.81 9.93
CA ARG A 28 -5.47 -6.80 8.93
C ARG A 28 -6.01 -5.39 8.69
N PHE A 29 -6.12 -4.59 9.75
CA PHE A 29 -6.66 -3.24 9.69
C PHE A 29 -5.70 -2.33 8.90
N ASP A 30 -4.41 -2.39 9.18
CA ASP A 30 -3.35 -1.68 8.47
C ASP A 30 -3.39 -1.96 6.98
N ARG A 31 -3.56 -3.24 6.60
CA ARG A 31 -3.69 -3.64 5.19
C ARG A 31 -4.92 -3.00 4.53
N GLN A 32 -6.05 -2.96 5.22
CA GLN A 32 -7.27 -2.31 4.71
C GLN A 32 -7.11 -0.79 4.63
N MET A 33 -6.44 -0.17 5.60
CA MET A 33 -6.18 1.27 5.59
C MET A 33 -5.21 1.67 4.47
N MET A 34 -4.19 0.85 4.18
CA MET A 34 -3.30 1.09 3.04
C MET A 34 -4.03 1.01 1.71
N GLU A 35 -4.96 0.06 1.54
CA GLU A 35 -5.79 -0.03 0.35
C GLU A 35 -6.76 1.16 0.22
N ARG A 36 -7.30 1.63 1.34
CA ARG A 36 -8.11 2.86 1.40
C ARG A 36 -7.29 4.09 0.98
N ASP A 37 -6.08 4.25 1.50
CA ASP A 37 -5.19 5.37 1.18
C ASP A 37 -4.78 5.34 -0.30
N PHE A 38 -4.53 4.14 -0.85
CA PHE A 38 -4.32 3.95 -2.28
C PHE A 38 -5.52 4.39 -3.11
N ARG A 39 -6.75 4.10 -2.68
CA ARG A 39 -7.97 4.56 -3.37
C ARG A 39 -8.19 6.07 -3.32
N LEU A 40 -7.72 6.73 -2.25
CA LEU A 40 -7.83 8.17 -2.08
C LEU A 40 -6.78 8.94 -2.88
N THR A 41 -5.55 8.42 -2.95
CA THR A 41 -4.39 9.12 -3.51
C THR A 41 -3.98 8.63 -4.90
N GLY A 42 -4.30 7.37 -5.23
CA GLY A 42 -3.77 6.68 -6.41
C GLY A 42 -2.33 6.18 -6.28
N LYS A 43 -1.66 6.43 -5.14
CA LYS A 43 -0.29 5.97 -4.86
C LYS A 43 -0.24 5.10 -3.61
N PHE A 44 0.61 4.09 -3.61
CA PHE A 44 0.58 3.04 -2.57
C PHE A 44 1.02 3.52 -1.17
N ARG A 45 1.76 4.63 -1.08
CA ARG A 45 2.34 5.13 0.18
C ARG A 45 2.06 6.61 0.43
N GLU A 46 1.25 7.26 -0.39
CA GLU A 46 0.92 8.66 -0.22
C GLU A 46 -0.15 8.85 0.86
N GLN A 47 -0.04 9.94 1.61
CA GLN A 47 -1.02 10.32 2.64
C GLN A 47 -1.59 11.68 2.24
N ILE A 48 -2.89 11.88 2.47
CA ILE A 48 -3.61 13.12 2.19
C ILE A 48 -4.33 13.54 3.47
N ASP A 49 -4.33 14.83 3.75
CA ASP A 49 -4.96 15.49 4.90
C ASP A 49 -6.18 16.35 4.52
N ASN A 50 -6.59 16.32 3.24
CA ASN A 50 -7.76 17.06 2.75
C ASN A 50 -9.04 16.67 3.50
N ALA A 51 -9.80 17.68 3.94
CA ALA A 51 -11.06 17.48 4.65
C ALA A 51 -12.15 16.83 3.78
N VAL A 52 -12.12 17.08 2.46
CA VAL A 52 -13.09 16.53 1.49
C VAL A 52 -12.38 15.52 0.59
N ALA A 53 -12.93 14.31 0.52
CA ALA A 53 -12.42 13.26 -0.36
C ALA A 53 -12.70 13.58 -1.84
N PRO A 54 -11.87 13.10 -2.78
CA PRO A 54 -12.11 13.30 -4.20
C PRO A 54 -13.39 12.57 -4.66
N GLU A 55 -14.07 13.11 -5.67
CA GLU A 55 -15.35 12.56 -6.17
C GLU A 55 -15.21 11.10 -6.65
N SER A 56 -14.07 10.77 -7.25
CA SER A 56 -13.73 9.41 -7.70
C SER A 56 -13.72 8.38 -6.57
N PHE A 57 -13.50 8.79 -5.31
CA PHE A 57 -13.49 7.89 -4.18
C PHE A 57 -14.87 7.25 -3.92
N LYS A 58 -15.95 7.94 -4.29
CA LYS A 58 -17.32 7.44 -4.11
C LYS A 58 -17.60 6.19 -4.96
N THR A 59 -17.01 6.10 -6.15
CA THR A 59 -17.26 5.02 -7.12
C THR A 59 -16.13 3.99 -7.17
N ASN A 60 -14.94 4.32 -6.69
CA ASN A 60 -13.77 3.42 -6.70
C ASN A 60 -13.82 2.33 -5.59
N SER A 61 -14.99 1.83 -5.21
CA SER A 61 -15.10 0.71 -4.26
C SER A 61 -15.01 -0.62 -5.00
N ALA A 62 -14.04 -1.45 -4.63
CA ALA A 62 -13.84 -2.77 -5.22
C ALA A 62 -14.08 -3.88 -4.18
N TRP A 63 -14.78 -4.93 -4.60
CA TRP A 63 -14.92 -6.18 -3.85
C TRP A 63 -13.97 -7.22 -4.45
N LYS A 64 -13.10 -7.80 -3.62
CA LYS A 64 -12.18 -8.86 -4.06
C LYS A 64 -12.96 -10.17 -4.19
N LEU A 65 -12.92 -10.76 -5.38
CA LEU A 65 -13.48 -12.07 -5.64
C LEU A 65 -12.38 -13.11 -5.44
N GLU A 66 -12.62 -14.08 -4.57
CA GLU A 66 -11.73 -15.21 -4.39
C GLU A 66 -12.07 -16.30 -5.40
N LYS A 67 -11.04 -17.03 -5.87
CA LYS A 67 -11.28 -18.22 -6.68
C LYS A 67 -12.04 -19.25 -5.86
N SER A 68 -13.06 -19.86 -6.46
CA SER A 68 -13.77 -20.95 -5.80
C SER A 68 -12.82 -22.12 -5.58
N SER A 69 -12.88 -22.71 -4.38
CA SER A 69 -12.03 -23.83 -3.97
C SER A 69 -12.16 -25.05 -4.88
N TRP A 70 -13.27 -25.14 -5.60
CA TRP A 70 -13.62 -26.24 -6.49
C TRP A 70 -12.76 -26.31 -7.76
N PHE A 71 -12.12 -25.22 -8.18
CA PHE A 71 -11.27 -25.17 -9.39
C PHE A 71 -9.77 -25.07 -9.04
N ARG A 72 -9.30 -25.91 -8.11
CA ARG A 72 -7.87 -26.10 -7.87
C ARG A 72 -7.38 -27.31 -8.67
N GLU A 73 -6.64 -27.05 -9.74
CA GLU A 73 -5.70 -28.00 -10.36
C GLU A 73 -4.34 -27.94 -9.65
#